data_AF-A0A973XEA9-F1
#
_entry.id   AF-A0A973XEA9-F1
#
_cell.length_a   1.000
_cell.length_b   1.000
_cell.length_c   1.000
_cell.angle_alpha   90.00
_cell.angle_beta   90.00
_cell.angle_gamma   90.00
#
_symmetry.space_group_name_H-M   'P 1'
#
loop_
_entity.id
_entity.type
_entity.pdbx_description
1 polymer ?
#
loop_
_entity_poly.entity_id
_entity_poly.type
_entity_poly.pdbx_seq_one_letter_code
_entity_poly.pdbx_strand_id
1 'polypeptide(L)'
;MQISEGLPHGSESAPTHPAMRKLQRLAHLVRWVSVGYAAWVLWNILDWWLDADKVATNYGNFIHRDLSALAASPRYAALALDLLAWTLLLLAVMHCWKFLNDLSQPARWSGTAARHLSLCAWFAIACEGFSELARPLQSYFLTLHLSAAEQVWKWNFRAVDLQAVLFCLSLLMFAYVFGWTMELAEENRSFV
;
A
#
# COMPACT_ATOMS: atom_id res chain seq x y z
N MET A 1 -38.92 0.77 -55.27
CA MET A 1 -37.60 1.39 -55.02
C MET A 1 -37.73 2.15 -53.71
N GLN A 2 -37.41 1.49 -52.59
CA GLN A 2 -37.49 2.05 -51.24
C GLN A 2 -36.19 2.79 -50.94
N ILE A 3 -36.26 4.09 -50.71
CA ILE A 3 -35.14 4.90 -50.23
C ILE A 3 -35.14 4.75 -48.71
N SER A 4 -34.16 4.00 -48.21
CA SER A 4 -33.87 3.83 -46.79
C SER A 4 -33.35 5.16 -46.25
N GLU A 5 -34.17 5.86 -45.47
CA GLU A 5 -33.74 7.01 -44.67
C GLU A 5 -32.83 6.52 -43.55
N GLY A 6 -31.54 6.85 -43.66
CA GLY A 6 -30.56 6.59 -42.62
C GLY A 6 -30.85 7.42 -41.38
N LEU A 7 -31.21 6.75 -40.28
CA LEU A 7 -31.22 7.34 -38.96
C LEU A 7 -29.79 7.73 -38.55
N PRO A 8 -29.53 9.00 -38.18
CA PRO A 8 -28.26 9.36 -37.58
C PRO A 8 -28.17 8.72 -36.19
N HIS A 9 -27.22 7.80 -36.02
CA HIS A 9 -26.78 7.36 -34.70
C HIS A 9 -26.10 8.52 -33.98
N GLY A 10 -26.92 9.40 -33.39
CA GLY A 10 -26.50 10.33 -32.36
C GLY A 10 -26.00 9.51 -31.17
N SER A 11 -24.69 9.39 -31.06
CA SER A 11 -24.04 8.94 -29.83
C SER A 11 -24.18 10.06 -28.80
N GLU A 12 -25.37 10.19 -28.21
CA GLU A 12 -25.55 10.97 -27.00
C GLU A 12 -24.71 10.32 -25.90
N SER A 13 -23.51 10.84 -25.71
CA SER A 13 -22.71 10.55 -24.53
C SER A 13 -23.56 10.92 -23.31
N ALA A 14 -24.03 9.91 -22.58
CA ALA A 14 -24.80 10.10 -21.36
C ALA A 14 -24.13 11.17 -20.47
N PRO A 15 -24.90 12.13 -19.91
CA PRO A 15 -24.33 13.21 -19.12
C PRO A 15 -23.53 12.63 -17.95
N THR A 16 -22.22 12.90 -17.94
CA THR A 16 -21.33 12.43 -16.88
C THR A 16 -21.76 13.07 -15.57
N HIS A 17 -22.31 12.28 -14.64
CA HIS A 17 -22.76 12.75 -13.34
C HIS A 17 -21.63 13.55 -12.64
N PRO A 18 -21.89 14.73 -12.06
CA PRO A 18 -20.85 15.61 -11.50
C PRO A 18 -20.00 14.94 -10.42
N ALA A 19 -20.56 13.96 -9.68
CA ALA A 19 -19.80 13.15 -8.73
C ALA A 19 -18.70 12.32 -9.39
N MET A 20 -18.93 11.80 -10.60
CA MET A 20 -17.94 10.99 -11.33
C MET A 20 -16.72 11.82 -11.73
N ARG A 21 -16.93 13.08 -12.14
CA ARG A 21 -15.82 14.00 -12.46
C ARG A 21 -14.97 14.33 -11.23
N LYS A 22 -15.61 14.52 -10.07
CA LYS A 22 -14.91 14.72 -8.79
C LYS A 22 -14.08 13.49 -8.41
N LEU A 23 -14.67 12.31 -8.56
CA LEU A 23 -14.01 11.04 -8.28
C LEU A 23 -12.80 10.79 -9.17
N GLN A 24 -12.91 11.08 -10.47
CA GLN A 24 -11.78 10.96 -11.42
C GLN A 24 -10.63 11.89 -11.05
N ARG A 25 -10.91 13.15 -10.69
CA ARG A 25 -9.87 14.09 -10.22
C ARG A 25 -9.18 13.58 -8.96
N LEU A 26 -9.97 13.09 -8.00
CA LEU A 26 -9.43 12.51 -6.77
C LEU A 26 -8.58 11.27 -7.07
N ALA A 27 -9.03 10.40 -7.98
CA ALA A 27 -8.27 9.22 -8.39
C ALA A 27 -6.91 9.59 -9.00
N HIS A 28 -6.85 10.62 -9.84
CA HIS A 28 -5.57 11.11 -10.38
C HIS A 28 -4.67 11.70 -9.29
N LEU A 29 -5.23 12.47 -8.36
CA LEU A 29 -4.47 12.99 -7.22
C LEU A 29 -3.88 11.86 -6.37
N VAL A 30 -4.69 10.86 -6.03
CA VAL A 30 -4.25 9.68 -5.26
C VAL A 30 -3.13 8.94 -5.98
N ARG A 31 -3.22 8.76 -7.31
CA ARG A 31 -2.14 8.15 -8.10
C ARG A 31 -0.83 8.92 -7.94
N TRP A 32 -0.84 10.23 -8.20
CA TRP A 32 0.37 11.06 -8.08
C TRP A 32 0.96 11.06 -6.68
N VAL A 33 0.12 11.24 -5.66
CA VAL A 33 0.56 11.22 -4.26
C VAL A 33 1.16 9.87 -3.89
N SER A 34 0.53 8.77 -4.30
CA SER A 34 1.03 7.42 -4.01
C SER A 34 2.35 7.09 -4.70
N VAL A 35 2.58 7.53 -5.96
CA VAL A 35 3.91 7.39 -6.61
C VAL A 35 4.95 8.19 -5.85
N GLY A 36 4.65 9.46 -5.58
CA GLY A 36 5.58 10.36 -4.89
C GLY A 36 5.97 9.80 -3.53
N TYR A 37 4.98 9.30 -2.78
CA TYR A 37 5.21 8.65 -1.50
C TYR A 37 6.05 7.37 -1.62
N ALA A 38 5.70 6.45 -2.52
CA ALA A 38 6.45 5.21 -2.70
C ALA A 38 7.90 5.45 -3.13
N ALA A 39 8.14 6.41 -4.02
CA ALA A 39 9.48 6.81 -4.46
C ALA A 39 10.26 7.47 -3.32
N TRP A 40 9.62 8.35 -2.55
CA TRP A 40 10.23 8.99 -1.38
C TRP A 40 10.60 7.99 -0.30
N VAL A 41 9.73 7.02 0.02
CA VAL A 41 10.04 5.94 0.97
C VAL A 41 11.22 5.10 0.47
N LEU A 42 11.24 4.71 -0.81
CA LEU A 42 12.36 3.96 -1.38
C LEU A 42 13.68 4.75 -1.27
N TRP A 43 13.65 6.04 -1.60
CA TRP A 43 14.81 6.91 -1.46
C TRP A 43 15.33 6.93 -0.03
N ASN A 44 14.47 7.12 0.97
CA ASN A 44 14.88 7.13 2.37
C ASN A 44 15.45 5.79 2.83
N ILE A 45 14.88 4.66 2.38
CA ILE A 45 15.41 3.32 2.68
C ILE A 45 16.83 3.19 2.12
N LEU A 46 17.03 3.54 0.85
CA LEU A 46 18.34 3.43 0.20
C LEU A 46 19.36 4.39 0.81
N ASP A 47 19.00 5.66 0.99
CA ASP A 47 19.85 6.68 1.61
C ASP A 47 20.27 6.27 3.03
N TRP A 48 19.35 5.71 3.81
CA TRP A 48 19.63 5.23 5.16
C TRP A 48 20.58 4.05 5.15
N TRP A 49 20.27 2.99 4.42
CA TRP A 49 20.99 1.72 4.53
C TRP A 49 22.30 1.67 3.74
N LEU A 50 22.45 2.47 2.69
CA LEU A 50 23.67 2.49 1.89
C LEU A 50 24.82 3.24 2.57
N ASP A 51 24.53 4.14 3.52
CA ASP A 51 25.52 4.82 4.35
C ASP A 51 25.81 4.01 5.63
N ALA A 52 26.99 3.37 5.67
CA ALA A 52 27.37 2.50 6.79
C ALA A 52 27.61 3.28 8.08
N ASP A 53 28.20 4.46 7.99
CA ASP A 53 28.55 5.29 9.15
C ASP A 53 27.29 5.87 9.79
N LYS A 54 26.33 6.29 8.96
CA LYS A 54 25.01 6.75 9.40
C LYS A 54 24.24 5.66 10.13
N VAL A 55 24.26 4.42 9.63
CA VAL A 55 23.62 3.27 10.29
C VAL A 55 24.32 2.95 11.61
N ALA A 56 25.64 2.79 11.61
CA ALA A 56 26.40 2.42 12.81
C ALA A 56 26.22 3.46 13.92
N THR A 57 26.29 4.75 13.58
CA THR A 57 26.15 5.85 14.55
C THR A 57 24.72 5.96 15.07
N ASN A 58 23.74 6.13 14.19
CA ASN A 58 22.36 6.41 14.63
C ASN A 58 21.69 5.18 15.22
N TYR A 59 21.88 4.02 14.60
CA TYR A 59 21.27 2.78 15.10
C TYR A 59 22.00 2.32 16.37
N GLY A 60 23.33 2.42 16.42
CA GLY A 60 24.11 2.10 17.62
C GLY A 60 23.69 2.95 18.83
N ASN A 61 23.46 4.25 18.62
CA ASN A 61 22.89 5.14 19.64
C ASN A 61 21.47 4.71 20.06
N PHE A 62 20.63 4.30 19.10
CA PHE A 62 19.25 3.87 19.38
C PHE A 62 19.18 2.57 20.19
N ILE A 63 20.08 1.61 19.98
CA ILE A 63 20.13 0.34 20.73
C ILE A 63 21.14 0.35 21.89
N HIS A 64 21.87 1.44 22.08
CA HIS A 64 22.96 1.59 23.06
C HIS A 64 24.02 0.49 22.93
N ARG A 65 24.48 0.24 21.69
CA ARG A 65 25.55 -0.73 21.39
C ARG A 65 26.53 -0.11 20.41
N ASP A 66 27.78 -0.54 20.52
CA ASP A 66 28.78 -0.22 19.52
C ASP A 66 28.55 -1.08 18.28
N LEU A 67 28.40 -0.43 17.13
CA LEU A 67 28.23 -1.06 15.82
C LEU A 67 29.40 -0.76 14.89
N SER A 68 30.53 -0.26 15.42
CA SER A 68 31.72 0.11 14.66
C SER A 68 32.31 -1.05 13.85
N ALA A 69 32.14 -2.29 14.32
CA ALA A 69 32.61 -3.51 13.66
C ALA A 69 31.53 -4.18 12.77
N LEU A 70 30.43 -3.49 12.47
CA LEU A 70 29.33 -4.04 11.67
C LEU A 70 29.78 -4.36 10.23
N ALA A 71 29.76 -5.65 9.88
CA ALA A 71 29.98 -6.10 8.51
C ALA A 71 28.87 -5.62 7.56
N ALA A 72 29.13 -5.62 6.26
CA ALA A 72 28.13 -5.22 5.26
C ALA A 72 26.95 -6.22 5.16
N SER A 73 27.17 -7.51 5.44
CA SER A 73 26.14 -8.54 5.23
C SER A 73 24.91 -8.40 6.14
N PRO A 74 25.01 -8.17 7.48
CA PRO A 74 23.82 -8.02 8.31
C PRO A 74 23.10 -6.69 8.02
N ARG A 75 23.83 -5.66 7.59
CA ARG A 75 23.26 -4.40 7.11
C ARG A 75 22.41 -4.62 5.86
N TYR A 76 22.91 -5.37 4.87
CA TYR A 76 22.13 -5.69 3.67
C TYR A 76 20.96 -6.62 3.95
N ALA A 77 21.05 -7.51 4.94
CA ALA A 77 19.90 -8.30 5.41
C ALA A 77 18.81 -7.39 6.01
N ALA A 78 19.19 -6.39 6.81
CA ALA A 78 18.26 -5.42 7.36
C ALA A 78 17.62 -4.52 6.27
N LEU A 79 18.41 -4.09 5.27
CA LEU A 79 17.90 -3.43 4.06
C LEU A 79 16.89 -4.29 3.31
N ALA A 80 17.16 -5.59 3.15
CA ALA A 80 16.27 -6.50 2.43
C ALA A 80 14.89 -6.61 3.11
N LEU A 81 14.83 -6.52 4.45
CA LEU A 81 13.55 -6.44 5.16
C LEU A 81 12.77 -5.18 4.76
N ASP A 82 13.40 -4.00 4.78
CA ASP A 82 12.72 -2.76 4.40
C ASP A 82 12.29 -2.74 2.93
N LEU A 83 13.10 -3.32 2.03
CA LEU A 83 12.73 -3.47 0.62
C LEU A 83 11.54 -4.43 0.42
N LEU A 84 11.43 -5.46 1.26
CA LEU A 84 10.26 -6.36 1.25
C LEU A 84 9.00 -5.65 1.72
N ALA A 85 9.08 -4.87 2.81
CA ALA A 85 7.99 -4.02 3.27
C ALA A 85 7.56 -3.03 2.17
N TRP A 86 8.53 -2.37 1.54
CA TRP A 86 8.29 -1.45 0.42
C TRP A 86 7.63 -2.15 -0.79
N THR A 87 7.98 -3.40 -1.08
CA THR A 87 7.35 -4.18 -2.15
C THR A 87 5.87 -4.46 -1.83
N LEU A 88 5.53 -4.74 -0.57
CA LEU A 88 4.15 -4.89 -0.12
C LEU A 88 3.36 -3.58 -0.26
N LEU A 89 3.97 -2.45 0.11
CA LEU A 89 3.40 -1.12 -0.13
C LEU A 89 3.12 -0.90 -1.62
N LEU A 90 4.07 -1.23 -2.51
CA LEU A 90 3.90 -1.08 -3.95
C LEU A 90 2.73 -1.95 -4.48
N LEU A 91 2.59 -3.18 -3.99
CA LEU A 91 1.47 -4.06 -4.32
C LEU A 91 0.13 -3.46 -3.87
N ALA A 92 0.07 -2.89 -2.66
CA ALA A 92 -1.11 -2.18 -2.17
C ALA A 92 -1.47 -1.01 -3.10
N VAL A 93 -0.50 -0.17 -3.45
CA VAL A 93 -0.68 0.97 -4.37
C VAL A 93 -1.18 0.52 -5.75
N MET A 94 -0.59 -0.53 -6.33
CA MET A 94 -1.03 -1.06 -7.62
C MET A 94 -2.49 -1.55 -7.57
N HIS A 95 -2.90 -2.23 -6.49
CA HIS A 95 -4.28 -2.67 -6.32
C HIS A 95 -5.24 -1.52 -6.08
N CYS A 96 -4.82 -0.49 -5.34
CA CYS A 96 -5.56 0.77 -5.20
C CYS A 96 -5.82 1.40 -6.57
N TRP A 97 -4.82 1.44 -7.45
CA TRP A 97 -4.97 2.03 -8.78
C TRP A 97 -5.90 1.24 -9.68
N LYS A 98 -5.85 -0.09 -9.62
CA LYS A 98 -6.80 -0.97 -10.33
C LYS A 98 -8.22 -0.72 -9.84
N PHE A 99 -8.44 -0.64 -8.53
CA PHE A 99 -9.71 -0.26 -7.94
C PHE A 99 -10.20 1.10 -8.45
N LEU A 100 -9.35 2.14 -8.39
CA LEU A 100 -9.70 3.48 -8.89
C LEU A 100 -10.01 3.50 -10.39
N ASN A 101 -9.35 2.65 -11.17
CA ASN A 101 -9.62 2.50 -12.59
C ASN A 101 -10.98 1.85 -12.83
N ASP A 102 -11.31 0.78 -12.12
CA ASP A 102 -12.61 0.11 -12.23
C ASP A 102 -13.75 1.02 -11.75
N LEU A 103 -13.51 1.81 -10.70
CA LEU A 103 -14.46 2.79 -10.19
C LEU A 103 -14.74 3.92 -11.20
N SER A 104 -13.83 4.19 -12.13
CA SER A 104 -14.03 5.18 -13.20
C SER A 104 -14.87 4.66 -14.38
N GLN A 105 -15.18 3.36 -14.41
CA GLN A 105 -15.92 2.69 -15.46
C GLN A 105 -17.20 2.09 -14.88
N PRO A 106 -18.36 2.77 -14.98
CA PRO A 106 -19.62 2.31 -14.37
C PRO A 106 -20.03 0.89 -14.77
N ALA A 107 -19.68 0.45 -15.99
CA ALA A 107 -19.93 -0.92 -16.46
C ALA A 107 -19.10 -1.99 -15.72
N ARG A 108 -18.09 -1.59 -14.94
CA ARG A 108 -17.20 -2.45 -14.15
C ARG A 108 -17.37 -2.24 -12.64
N TRP A 109 -18.43 -1.52 -12.23
CA TRP A 109 -18.86 -1.49 -10.83
C TRP A 109 -19.44 -2.86 -10.48
N SER A 110 -18.54 -3.82 -10.24
CA SER A 110 -18.84 -5.23 -9.99
C SER A 110 -17.94 -5.76 -8.87
N GLY A 111 -18.08 -7.05 -8.53
CA GLY A 111 -17.20 -7.74 -7.58
C GLY A 111 -15.69 -7.64 -7.89
N THR A 112 -15.30 -7.27 -9.11
CA THR A 112 -13.88 -7.04 -9.47
C THR A 112 -13.29 -5.82 -8.75
N ALA A 113 -14.03 -4.72 -8.67
CA ALA A 113 -13.59 -3.52 -7.98
C ALA A 113 -13.44 -3.79 -6.47
N ALA A 114 -14.42 -4.47 -5.87
CA ALA A 114 -14.37 -4.89 -4.47
C ALA A 114 -13.17 -5.79 -4.20
N ARG A 115 -12.87 -6.75 -5.08
CA ARG A 115 -11.68 -7.60 -4.97
C ARG A 115 -10.38 -6.80 -4.96
N HIS A 116 -10.22 -5.81 -5.85
CA HIS A 116 -9.01 -4.99 -5.87
C HIS A 116 -8.88 -4.10 -4.63
N LEU A 117 -9.99 -3.58 -4.10
CA LEU A 117 -9.98 -2.85 -2.83
C LEU A 117 -9.60 -3.75 -1.65
N SER A 118 -10.13 -4.98 -1.58
CA SER A 118 -9.76 -5.95 -0.55
C SER A 118 -8.29 -6.35 -0.63
N LEU A 119 -7.76 -6.61 -1.84
CA LEU A 119 -6.34 -6.90 -2.02
C LEU A 119 -5.46 -5.72 -1.62
N CYS A 120 -5.85 -4.49 -1.98
CA CYS A 120 -5.16 -3.28 -1.52
C CYS A 120 -5.07 -3.24 0.01
N ALA A 121 -6.18 -3.47 0.71
CA ALA A 121 -6.21 -3.47 2.16
C ALA A 121 -5.38 -4.60 2.76
N TRP A 122 -5.43 -5.82 2.21
CA TRP A 122 -4.61 -6.94 2.69
C TRP A 122 -3.11 -6.69 2.53
N PHE A 123 -2.67 -6.14 1.39
CA PHE A 123 -1.26 -5.78 1.21
C PHE A 123 -0.84 -4.64 2.13
N ALA A 124 -1.72 -3.68 2.43
CA ALA A 124 -1.45 -2.64 3.41
C ALA A 124 -1.29 -3.23 4.83
N ILE A 125 -2.19 -4.14 5.24
CA ILE A 125 -2.09 -4.85 6.53
C ILE A 125 -0.78 -5.66 6.59
N ALA A 126 -0.45 -6.38 5.52
CA ALA A 126 0.77 -7.16 5.45
C ALA A 126 2.02 -6.25 5.53
N CYS A 127 2.02 -5.11 4.85
CA CYS A 127 3.10 -4.12 4.90
C CYS A 127 3.32 -3.60 6.32
N GLU A 128 2.26 -3.14 6.99
CA GLU A 128 2.35 -2.61 8.36
C GLU A 128 2.76 -3.71 9.36
N GLY A 129 2.09 -4.86 9.31
CA GLY A 129 2.40 -6.00 10.19
C GLY A 129 3.83 -6.50 9.99
N PHE A 130 4.30 -6.59 8.74
CA PHE A 130 5.68 -6.97 8.44
C PHE A 130 6.67 -5.91 8.92
N SER A 131 6.38 -4.62 8.76
CA SER A 131 7.25 -3.53 9.21
C SER A 131 7.46 -3.57 10.73
N GLU A 132 6.43 -3.89 11.50
CA GLU A 132 6.55 -4.07 12.95
C GLU A 132 7.39 -5.28 13.34
N LEU A 133 7.28 -6.39 12.59
CA LEU A 133 8.10 -7.59 12.78
C LEU A 133 9.54 -7.39 12.32
N ALA A 134 9.77 -6.54 11.32
CA ALA A 134 11.09 -6.24 10.77
C ALA A 134 11.96 -5.48 11.79
N ARG A 135 11.40 -4.53 12.56
CA ARG A 135 12.14 -3.74 13.55
C ARG A 135 12.96 -4.56 14.57
N PRO A 136 12.41 -5.57 15.26
CA PRO A 136 13.20 -6.40 16.16
C PRO A 136 14.19 -7.30 15.40
N LEU A 137 13.84 -7.80 14.21
CA LEU A 137 14.74 -8.57 13.35
C LEU A 137 15.94 -7.75 12.89
N GLN A 138 15.74 -6.49 12.51
CA GLN A 138 16.80 -5.55 12.13
C GLN A 138 17.74 -5.31 13.30
N SER A 139 17.20 -5.05 14.50
CA SER A 139 17.98 -4.88 15.71
C SER A 139 18.84 -6.12 16.01
N TYR A 140 18.26 -7.31 15.82
CA TYR A 140 18.98 -8.56 15.98
C TYR A 140 20.08 -8.73 14.93
N PHE A 141 19.78 -8.56 13.64
CA PHE A 141 20.76 -8.67 12.55
C PHE A 141 21.95 -7.74 12.75
N LEU A 142 21.71 -6.48 13.12
CA LEU A 142 22.78 -5.51 13.34
C LEU A 142 23.67 -5.88 14.53
N THR A 143 23.17 -6.65 15.50
CA THR A 143 23.95 -7.09 16.67
C THR A 143 24.51 -8.51 16.56
N LEU A 144 24.29 -9.23 15.45
CA LEU A 144 24.77 -10.60 15.27
C LEU A 144 26.28 -10.76 15.39
N HIS A 145 27.04 -9.71 15.08
CA HIS A 145 28.50 -9.70 15.19
C HIS A 145 29.00 -9.52 16.63
N LEU A 146 28.13 -9.12 17.56
CA LEU A 146 28.43 -8.96 18.98
C LEU A 146 28.27 -10.29 19.73
N SER A 147 28.80 -10.34 20.95
CA SER A 147 28.62 -11.50 21.83
C SER A 147 27.14 -11.77 22.10
N ALA A 148 26.77 -13.03 22.38
CA ALA A 148 25.37 -13.40 22.61
C ALA A 148 24.69 -12.61 23.74
N ALA A 149 25.46 -12.14 24.73
CA ALA A 149 24.96 -11.29 25.82
C ALA A 149 24.65 -9.85 25.39
N GLU A 150 25.22 -9.41 24.27
CA GLU A 150 25.08 -8.05 23.74
C GLU A 150 24.11 -7.97 22.56
N GLN A 151 23.68 -9.12 22.03
CA GLN A 151 22.64 -9.21 21.00
C GLN A 151 21.31 -8.64 21.50
N VAL A 152 20.66 -7.84 20.66
CA VAL A 152 19.46 -7.07 21.05
C VAL A 152 18.26 -7.47 20.20
N TRP A 153 17.21 -7.95 20.87
CA TRP A 153 15.88 -8.10 20.30
C TRP A 153 14.97 -6.98 20.82
N LYS A 154 14.94 -5.84 20.13
CA LYS A 154 14.21 -4.64 20.59
C LYS A 154 12.91 -4.46 19.84
N TRP A 155 11.80 -4.58 20.56
CA TRP A 155 10.50 -4.14 20.07
C TRP A 155 10.35 -2.63 20.26
N ASN A 156 9.79 -1.95 19.25
CA ASN A 156 9.50 -0.52 19.28
C ASN A 156 8.12 -0.27 18.67
N PHE A 157 7.09 -0.86 19.28
CA PHE A 157 5.71 -0.66 18.87
C PHE A 157 5.15 0.61 19.51
N ARG A 158 4.66 1.54 18.70
CA ARG A 158 4.17 2.87 19.10
C ARG A 158 2.70 3.03 18.78
N ALA A 159 2.06 4.04 19.38
CA ALA A 159 0.64 4.33 19.14
C ALA A 159 0.33 4.62 17.66
N VAL A 160 1.28 5.23 16.93
CA VAL A 160 1.15 5.48 15.48
C VAL A 160 1.08 4.19 14.67
N ASP A 161 1.78 3.14 15.10
CA ASP A 161 1.79 1.84 14.43
C ASP A 161 0.44 1.13 14.62
N LEU A 162 -0.10 1.16 15.84
CA LEU A 162 -1.46 0.67 16.12
C LEU A 162 -2.50 1.41 15.29
N GLN A 163 -2.38 2.74 15.18
CA GLN A 163 -3.28 3.55 14.38
C GLN A 163 -3.20 3.18 12.89
N ALA A 164 -2.01 2.94 12.35
CA ALA A 164 -1.84 2.50 10.96
C ALA A 164 -2.53 1.16 10.72
N VAL A 165 -2.32 0.17 11.60
CA VAL A 165 -2.98 -1.14 11.52
C VAL A 165 -4.50 -1.00 11.58
N LEU A 166 -5.04 -0.21 12.52
CA LEU A 166 -6.48 0.05 12.63
C LEU A 166 -7.04 0.72 11.37
N PHE A 167 -6.29 1.62 10.74
CA PHE A 167 -6.68 2.24 9.48
C PHE A 167 -6.75 1.22 8.36
N CYS A 168 -5.75 0.34 8.23
CA CYS A 168 -5.74 -0.73 7.23
C CYS A 168 -6.90 -1.74 7.44
N LEU A 169 -7.21 -2.10 8.69
CA LEU A 169 -8.37 -2.94 9.02
C LEU A 169 -9.69 -2.25 8.68
N SER A 170 -9.79 -0.95 8.92
CA SER A 170 -10.98 -0.16 8.56
C SER A 170 -11.18 -0.10 7.04
N LEU A 171 -10.09 0.01 6.27
CA LEU A 171 -10.13 -0.08 4.81
C LEU A 171 -10.60 -1.47 4.33
N LEU A 172 -10.14 -2.55 4.98
CA LEU A 172 -10.58 -3.90 4.65
C LEU A 172 -12.08 -4.09 4.94
N MET A 173 -12.54 -3.61 6.09
CA MET A 173 -13.97 -3.60 6.42
C MET A 173 -14.78 -2.84 5.37
N PHE A 174 -14.32 -1.65 4.96
CA PHE A 174 -14.95 -0.88 3.89
C PHE A 174 -14.98 -1.65 2.56
N ALA A 175 -13.92 -2.39 2.23
CA ALA A 175 -13.88 -3.22 1.03
C ALA A 175 -14.97 -4.29 1.01
N TYR A 176 -15.20 -4.95 2.15
CA TYR A 176 -16.24 -5.96 2.28
C TYR A 176 -17.65 -5.37 2.27
N VAL A 177 -17.87 -4.25 2.97
CA VAL A 177 -19.16 -3.54 2.90
C VAL A 177 -19.42 -3.07 1.47
N PHE A 178 -18.42 -2.52 0.79
CA PHE A 178 -18.56 -2.11 -0.61
C PHE A 178 -18.94 -3.29 -1.51
N GLY A 179 -18.25 -4.43 -1.40
CA GLY A 179 -18.60 -5.65 -2.13
C GLY A 179 -20.04 -6.09 -1.89
N TRP A 180 -20.44 -6.20 -0.63
CA TRP A 180 -21.80 -6.57 -0.24
C TRP A 180 -22.86 -5.61 -0.79
N THR A 181 -22.61 -4.29 -0.75
CA THR A 181 -23.56 -3.31 -1.30
C THR A 181 -23.70 -3.40 -2.82
N MET A 182 -22.64 -3.77 -3.54
CA MET A 182 -22.70 -3.97 -4.99
C MET A 182 -23.49 -5.23 -5.33
N GLU A 183 -23.27 -6.33 -4.59
CA GLU A 183 -24.05 -7.56 -4.74
C GLU A 183 -25.55 -7.31 -4.50
N LEU A 184 -25.90 -6.61 -3.41
CA LEU A 184 -27.28 -6.25 -3.11
C LEU A 184 -27.92 -5.36 -4.19
N ALA A 185 -27.14 -4.46 -4.79
CA ALA A 185 -27.62 -3.60 -5.88
C ALA A 185 -27.86 -4.40 -7.17
N GLU A 186 -26.99 -5.38 -7.48
CA GLU A 186 -27.16 -6.29 -8.61
C GLU A 186 -28.39 -7.19 -8.44
N GLU A 187 -28.60 -7.75 -7.25
CA GLU A 187 -29.81 -8.54 -6.93
C GLU A 187 -31.08 -7.71 -7.12
N ASN A 188 -31.12 -6.48 -6.60
CA ASN A 188 -32.29 -5.61 -6.71
C ASN A 188 -32.57 -5.12 -8.14
N ARG A 189 -31.54 -5.06 -8.99
CA ARG A 189 -31.70 -4.73 -10.42
C ARG A 189 -32.47 -5.80 -11.20
N SER A 190 -32.55 -7.03 -10.69
CA SER A 190 -33.32 -8.11 -11.31
C SER A 190 -34.83 -8.01 -11.06
N PHE A 191 -35.26 -7.17 -10.10
CA PHE A 191 -36.66 -6.99 -9.71
C PHE A 191 -37.33 -5.74 -10.32
N VAL A 192 -36.58 -4.87 -11.01
CA VAL A 192 -37.06 -3.65 -11.68
C VAL A 192 -36.87 -3.77 -13.18
#